data_AF-A0A7J0EUH3-F1
#
_entry.id   AF-A0A7J0EUH3-F1
#
_cell.length_a   1.000
_cell.length_b   1.000
_cell.length_c   1.000
_cell.angle_alpha   90.00
_cell.angle_beta   90.00
_cell.angle_gamma   90.00
#
_symmetry.space_group_name_H-M   'P 1'
#
loop_
_entity.id
_entity.type
_entity.pdbx_description
1 polymer ?
#
loop_
_entity_poly.entity_id
_entity_poly.type
_entity_poly.pdbx_seq_one_letter_code
_entity_poly.pdbx_strand_id
1 'polypeptide(L)'
;MGREKHYWLLKTEAGEWSWEDQAANGGLSNWDGARRVVGVVSVVREWYSDGEDDGGLVDVKAVGEMRRPVDLKEMKEDVGLKGFALFRQPRLSVVPVPEDVWNRVCDLGGGFGEDGRGSGSEDDV
;
A
#
# COMPACT_ATOMS: atom_id res chain seq x y z
N MET A 1 9.50 -7.83 -24.32
CA MET A 1 8.33 -6.96 -24.08
C MET A 1 7.90 -7.23 -22.66
N GLY A 2 8.07 -6.26 -21.74
CA GLY A 2 7.66 -6.44 -20.34
C GLY A 2 6.15 -6.64 -20.28
N ARG A 3 5.69 -7.55 -19.41
CA ARG A 3 4.26 -7.73 -19.16
C ARG A 3 3.71 -6.44 -18.54
N GLU A 4 2.57 -5.97 -19.05
CA GLU A 4 1.82 -4.88 -18.43
C GLU A 4 1.49 -5.29 -16.99
N LYS A 5 1.83 -4.42 -16.03
CA LYS A 5 1.55 -4.65 -14.62
C LYS A 5 0.28 -3.89 -14.26
N HIS A 6 -0.61 -4.59 -13.55
CA HIS A 6 -1.78 -3.98 -12.95
C HIS A 6 -1.55 -3.89 -11.44
N TYR A 7 -2.02 -2.79 -10.85
CA TYR A 7 -1.86 -2.52 -9.43
C TYR A 7 -3.23 -2.35 -8.78
N TRP A 8 -3.31 -2.73 -7.51
CA TRP A 8 -4.52 -2.61 -6.71
C TRP A 8 -4.17 -2.20 -5.30
N LEU A 9 -5.10 -1.50 -4.65
CA LEU A 9 -5.03 -1.15 -3.24
C LEU A 9 -6.03 -2.01 -2.50
N LEU A 10 -5.53 -2.84 -1.60
CA LEU A 10 -6.29 -3.68 -0.69
C LEU A 10 -6.45 -2.94 0.65
N LYS A 11 -7.68 -2.74 1.10
CA LYS A 11 -7.98 -2.22 2.43
C LYS A 11 -8.20 -3.39 3.37
N THR A 12 -7.37 -3.48 4.40
CA THR A 12 -7.55 -4.42 5.52
C THR A 12 -7.79 -3.63 6.79
N GLU A 13 -8.62 -4.16 7.69
CA GLU A 13 -8.69 -3.61 9.05
C GLU A 13 -7.41 -3.99 9.80
N ALA A 14 -6.88 -3.07 10.60
CA ALA A 14 -5.83 -3.42 11.53
C ALA A 14 -6.47 -4.32 12.60
N GLY A 15 -6.24 -5.63 12.51
CA GLY A 15 -6.62 -6.55 13.58
C GLY A 15 -5.81 -6.17 14.81
N GLU A 16 -6.45 -5.45 15.74
CA GLU A 16 -5.96 -5.04 17.06
C GLU A 16 -4.49 -4.58 17.13
N TRP A 17 -4.33 -3.26 17.08
CA TRP A 17 -3.08 -2.52 17.27
C TRP A 17 -2.23 -3.07 18.44
N SER A 18 -1.00 -3.51 18.14
CA SER A 18 -0.04 -3.98 19.15
C SER A 18 0.64 -2.80 19.85
N TRP A 19 0.88 -2.96 21.15
CA TRP A 19 1.49 -2.00 22.08
C TRP A 19 2.84 -1.38 21.64
N GLU A 20 3.54 -2.00 20.68
CA GLU A 20 4.84 -1.54 20.16
C GLU A 20 4.74 -0.24 19.33
N ASP A 21 3.65 -0.02 18.60
CA ASP A 21 3.43 1.22 17.84
C ASP A 21 3.18 2.45 18.72
N GLN A 22 2.62 2.26 19.92
CA GLN A 22 2.36 3.33 20.88
C GLN A 22 3.67 3.91 21.45
N ALA A 23 4.71 3.08 21.55
CA ALA A 23 6.04 3.48 22.03
C ALA A 23 6.82 4.29 20.99
N ALA A 24 6.68 3.97 19.69
CA ALA A 24 7.40 4.66 18.61
C ALA A 24 6.96 6.12 18.40
N ASN A 25 5.75 6.49 18.83
CA ASN A 25 5.21 7.86 18.76
C ASN A 25 5.34 8.67 20.07
N GLY A 26 6.21 8.24 21.01
CA GLY A 26 6.45 8.97 22.25
C GLY A 26 5.25 9.05 23.19
N GLY A 27 4.32 8.08 23.12
CA GLY A 27 3.17 7.99 24.03
C GLY A 27 2.02 8.99 23.74
N LEU A 28 2.07 9.75 22.65
CA LEU A 28 0.98 10.62 22.22
C LEU A 28 0.19 9.97 21.08
N SER A 29 -0.88 9.25 21.44
CA SER A 29 -1.81 8.69 20.46
C SER A 29 -2.94 9.68 20.17
N ASN A 30 -2.86 10.39 19.05
CA ASN A 30 -4.05 11.03 18.46
C ASN A 30 -4.79 9.93 17.67
N TRP A 31 -5.59 9.13 18.37
CA TRP A 31 -6.34 8.01 17.77
C TRP A 31 -7.49 8.56 16.90
N ASP A 32 -7.23 8.71 15.59
CA ASP A 32 -8.18 9.22 14.58
C ASP A 32 -8.71 8.14 13.61
N GLY A 33 -8.28 6.88 13.74
CA GLY A 33 -8.56 5.88 12.70
C GLY A 33 -7.78 6.15 11.41
N ALA A 34 -6.53 6.57 11.57
CA ALA A 34 -5.61 6.90 10.49
C ALA A 34 -5.42 5.71 9.54
N ARG A 35 -5.67 5.94 8.24
CA ARG A 35 -5.49 4.96 7.17
C ARG A 35 -4.15 5.20 6.48
N ARG A 36 -3.33 4.16 6.36
CA ARG A 36 -1.99 4.24 5.78
C ARG A 36 -1.72 3.09 4.83
N VAL A 37 -0.90 3.33 3.81
CA VAL A 37 -0.29 2.27 3.00
C VAL A 37 1.00 1.84 3.71
N VAL A 38 1.08 0.56 4.08
CA VAL A 38 2.18 0.04 4.93
C VAL A 38 3.05 -1.01 4.23
N GLY A 39 2.60 -1.58 3.12
CA GLY A 39 3.36 -2.60 2.42
C GLY A 39 2.79 -2.96 1.06
N VAL A 40 3.54 -3.81 0.36
CA VAL A 40 3.23 -4.33 -0.96
C VAL A 40 3.05 -5.84 -0.89
N VAL A 41 2.03 -6.33 -1.57
CA VAL A 41 1.76 -7.75 -1.77
C VAL A 41 1.69 -8.05 -3.26
N SER A 42 1.96 -9.30 -3.64
CA SER A 42 1.82 -9.79 -5.01
C SER A 42 0.84 -10.96 -5.03
N VAL A 43 0.01 -11.02 -6.08
CA VAL A 43 -0.90 -12.15 -6.30
C VAL A 43 -0.06 -13.36 -6.72
N VAL A 44 -0.10 -14.42 -5.91
CA VAL A 44 0.57 -15.70 -6.19
C VAL A 44 -0.38 -16.76 -6.72
N ARG A 45 -1.69 -16.56 -6.53
CA ARG A 45 -2.74 -17.36 -7.15
C ARG A 45 -3.87 -16.45 -7.63
N GLU A 46 -4.15 -16.52 -8.92
CA GLU A 46 -5.28 -15.83 -9.54
C GLU A 46 -6.63 -16.36 -9.02
N TRP A 47 -7.71 -15.69 -9.44
CA TRP A 47 -9.08 -15.96 -8.99
C TRP A 47 -9.40 -17.46 -8.91
N TYR A 48 -9.95 -17.88 -7.78
CA TYR A 48 -10.55 -19.20 -7.61
C TYR A 48 -11.79 -19.10 -6.71
N SER A 49 -12.69 -20.07 -6.83
CA SER A 49 -13.82 -20.24 -5.90
C SER A 49 -13.58 -21.50 -5.07
N ASP A 50 -13.94 -21.43 -3.79
CA ASP A 50 -13.88 -22.55 -2.86
C ASP A 50 -15.25 -23.27 -2.75
N GLY A 51 -16.31 -22.70 -3.34
CA GLY A 51 -17.64 -23.29 -3.35
C GLY A 51 -18.46 -23.05 -2.08
N GLU A 52 -17.90 -22.41 -1.04
CA GLU A 52 -18.66 -21.98 0.14
C GLU A 52 -19.43 -20.66 -0.08
N ASP A 53 -18.98 -19.80 -0.99
CA ASP A 53 -19.63 -18.52 -1.33
C ASP A 53 -19.58 -18.23 -2.85
N ASP A 54 -20.49 -17.39 -3.34
CA ASP A 54 -20.52 -16.92 -4.75
C ASP A 54 -19.35 -15.97 -5.07
N GLY A 55 -18.60 -15.56 -4.04
CA GLY A 55 -17.38 -14.78 -4.12
C GLY A 55 -16.17 -15.51 -4.70
N GLY A 56 -15.20 -14.70 -5.13
CA GLY A 56 -13.89 -15.12 -5.58
C GLY A 56 -12.78 -14.86 -4.57
N LEU A 57 -11.82 -15.77 -4.50
CA LEU A 57 -10.62 -15.67 -3.67
C LEU A 57 -9.38 -15.51 -4.54
N VAL A 58 -8.35 -14.87 -3.97
CA VAL A 58 -7.01 -14.76 -4.54
C VAL A 58 -6.00 -14.99 -3.43
N ASP A 59 -4.89 -15.66 -3.74
CA ASP A 59 -3.80 -15.79 -2.77
C ASP A 59 -2.78 -14.69 -3.03
N VAL A 60 -2.40 -13.98 -1.97
CA VAL A 60 -1.38 -12.94 -2.01
C VAL A 60 -0.20 -13.30 -1.10
N LYS A 61 0.99 -12.90 -1.51
CA LYS A 61 2.22 -13.02 -0.72
C LYS A 61 2.78 -11.62 -0.45
N ALA A 62 3.23 -11.39 0.79
CA ALA A 62 3.97 -10.18 1.12
C ALA A 62 5.24 -10.08 0.26
N VAL A 63 5.43 -8.93 -0.38
CA VAL A 63 6.64 -8.58 -1.14
C VAL A 63 7.58 -7.79 -0.25
N GLY A 64 7.05 -6.76 0.44
CA GLY A 64 7.80 -6.03 1.44
C GLY A 64 7.03 -4.87 2.04
N GLU A 65 7.57 -4.37 3.14
CA GLU A 65 7.02 -3.23 3.87
C GLU A 65 7.46 -1.92 3.23
N MET A 66 6.58 -0.91 3.24
CA MET A 66 6.95 0.45 2.82
C MET A 66 8.02 0.97 3.77
N ARG A 67 9.08 1.59 3.24
CA ARG A 67 10.14 2.17 4.08
C ARG A 67 9.60 3.23 5.03
N ARG A 68 8.62 4.01 4.54
CA ARG A 68 7.81 4.92 5.32
C ARG A 68 6.34 4.67 5.03
N PRO A 69 5.50 4.45 6.06
CA PRO A 69 4.06 4.39 5.89
C PRO A 69 3.53 5.67 5.22
N VAL A 70 2.68 5.52 4.21
CA VAL A 70 2.10 6.67 3.47
C VAL A 70 0.70 6.93 3.99
N ASP A 71 0.50 8.09 4.62
CA ASP A 71 -0.79 8.49 5.18
C ASP A 71 -1.82 8.86 4.11
N LEU A 72 -3.08 8.49 4.31
CA LEU A 72 -4.18 8.89 3.43
C LEU A 72 -4.32 10.42 3.33
N LYS A 73 -4.00 11.14 4.40
CA LYS A 73 -4.02 12.60 4.40
C LYS A 73 -2.98 13.16 3.41
N GLU A 74 -1.74 12.66 3.50
CA GLU A 74 -0.65 13.01 2.60
C GLU A 74 -1.02 12.70 1.14
N MET A 75 -1.61 11.52 0.90
CA MET A 75 -2.07 11.15 -0.45
C MET A 75 -3.14 12.10 -1.01
N LYS A 76 -4.01 12.67 -0.16
CA LYS A 76 -5.04 13.62 -0.59
C LYS A 76 -4.48 15.02 -0.87
N GLU A 77 -3.39 15.39 -0.20
CA GLU A 77 -2.70 16.66 -0.39
C GLU A 77 -1.81 16.65 -1.64
N ASP A 78 -1.38 15.47 -2.08
CA ASP A 78 -0.58 15.28 -3.28
C ASP A 78 -1.36 15.60 -4.58
N VAL A 79 -0.83 16.54 -5.37
CA VAL A 79 -1.44 16.97 -6.62
C VAL A 79 -1.47 15.88 -7.70
N GLY A 80 -0.49 14.96 -7.69
CA GLY A 80 -0.39 13.84 -8.63
C GLY A 80 -1.38 12.73 -8.33
N LEU A 81 -1.97 12.70 -7.14
CA LEU A 81 -3.00 11.73 -6.75
C LEU A 81 -4.42 12.28 -6.84
N LYS A 82 -4.59 13.52 -7.31
CA LYS A 82 -5.91 14.15 -7.41
C LYS A 82 -6.84 13.36 -8.31
N GLY A 83 -8.01 13.02 -7.76
CA GLY A 83 -9.03 12.27 -8.50
C GLY A 83 -8.83 10.76 -8.51
N PHE A 84 -7.85 10.24 -7.75
CA PHE A 84 -7.72 8.81 -7.53
C PHE A 84 -9.01 8.22 -6.93
N ALA A 85 -9.44 7.06 -7.48
CA ALA A 85 -10.74 6.44 -7.20
C ALA A 85 -10.96 6.14 -5.71
N LEU A 86 -9.88 5.85 -4.98
CA LEU A 86 -9.88 5.61 -3.53
C LEU A 86 -10.62 6.72 -2.75
N PHE A 87 -10.48 7.98 -3.17
CA PHE A 87 -11.05 9.12 -2.45
C PHE A 87 -12.56 9.26 -2.64
N ARG A 88 -13.13 8.63 -3.67
CA ARG A 88 -14.56 8.72 -4.02
C ARG A 88 -15.33 7.45 -3.65
N GLN A 89 -14.64 6.34 -3.35
CA GLN A 89 -15.25 5.02 -3.10
C GLN A 89 -14.81 4.43 -1.76
N PRO A 90 -15.40 4.89 -0.63
CA PRO A 90 -14.97 4.47 0.70
C PRO A 90 -15.28 3.00 1.00
N ARG A 91 -16.39 2.46 0.48
CA ARG A 91 -16.91 1.10 0.78
C ARG A 91 -16.25 -0.03 -0.02
N LEU A 92 -15.41 0.30 -1.00
CA LEU A 92 -14.76 -0.72 -1.83
C LEU A 92 -13.45 -1.17 -1.19
N SER A 93 -13.31 -2.46 -0.88
CA SER A 93 -12.13 -3.04 -0.21
C SER A 93 -10.94 -3.24 -1.15
N VAL A 94 -11.18 -3.39 -2.45
CA VAL A 94 -10.14 -3.54 -3.48
C VAL A 94 -10.33 -2.48 -4.55
N VAL A 95 -9.35 -1.59 -4.72
CA VAL A 95 -9.44 -0.45 -5.64
C VAL A 95 -8.36 -0.58 -6.72
N PRO A 96 -8.67 -0.50 -8.01
CA PRO A 96 -7.65 -0.47 -9.06
C PRO A 96 -6.78 0.78 -8.93
N VAL A 97 -5.47 0.61 -9.06
CA VAL A 97 -4.46 1.66 -8.92
C VAL A 97 -3.78 1.86 -10.29
N PRO A 98 -3.91 3.05 -10.90
CA PRO A 98 -3.12 3.42 -12.08
C PRO A 98 -1.61 3.36 -11.79
N GLU A 99 -0.79 3.06 -12.80
CA GLU A 99 0.66 2.95 -12.63
C GLU A 99 1.31 4.26 -12.16
N ASP A 100 0.82 5.42 -12.61
CA ASP A 100 1.28 6.73 -12.15
C ASP A 100 1.00 6.95 -10.65
N VAL A 101 -0.18 6.53 -10.18
CA VAL A 101 -0.56 6.57 -8.76
C VAL A 101 0.31 5.61 -7.96
N TRP A 102 0.56 4.40 -8.46
CA TRP A 102 1.44 3.42 -7.83
C TRP A 102 2.83 4.00 -7.60
N ASN A 103 3.46 4.48 -8.67
CA ASN A 103 4.80 5.07 -8.60
C ASN A 103 4.84 6.24 -7.61
N ARG A 104 3.82 7.10 -7.63
CA ARG A 104 3.75 8.24 -6.71
C ARG A 104 3.63 7.80 -5.25
N VAL A 105 2.86 6.76 -4.95
CA VAL A 105 2.76 6.20 -3.59
C VAL A 105 4.09 5.58 -3.16
N CYS A 106 4.77 4.86 -4.05
CA CYS A 106 6.12 4.35 -3.78
C CYS A 106 7.10 5.48 -3.49
N ASP A 107 7.09 6.56 -4.27
CA ASP A 107 7.96 7.73 -4.07
C ASP A 107 7.70 8.39 -2.71
N LEU A 108 6.43 8.60 -2.36
CA LEU A 108 6.04 9.16 -1.06
C LEU A 108 6.55 8.29 0.09
N GLY A 109 6.42 6.96 -0.03
CA GLY A 109 6.89 6.02 0.98
C GLY A 109 8.40 5.72 0.93
N GLY A 110 9.13 6.29 -0.02
CA GLY A 110 10.56 6.03 -0.23
C GLY A 110 10.86 4.62 -0.79
N GLY A 111 9.88 3.92 -1.35
CA GLY A 111 9.97 2.53 -1.82
C GLY A 111 9.55 1.49 -0.77
N PHE A 112 9.69 0.21 -1.08
CA PHE A 112 9.34 -0.91 -0.20
C PHE A 112 10.40 -2.02 -0.19
N GLY A 113 10.37 -2.89 0.83
CA GLY A 113 11.29 -4.01 0.98
C GLY A 113 11.28 -4.95 -0.22
N GLU A 114 12.48 -5.33 -0.68
CA GLU A 114 12.77 -6.02 -1.96
C GLU A 114 12.79 -5.13 -3.24
N ASP A 115 12.75 -3.81 -3.12
CA ASP A 115 13.34 -2.93 -4.14
C ASP A 115 14.88 -3.04 -4.05
N GLY A 116 15.45 -4.07 -4.69
CA GLY A 116 16.88 -4.20 -4.97
C GLY A 116 17.46 -3.08 -5.86
N ARG A 117 16.89 -1.87 -5.86
CA ARG A 117 17.59 -0.65 -6.24
C ARG A 117 18.34 -0.14 -5.03
N GLY A 118 19.52 -0.72 -4.81
CA GLY A 118 20.55 -0.03 -4.05
C GLY A 118 20.68 1.39 -4.61
N SER A 119 20.38 2.37 -3.77
CA SER A 119 20.91 3.72 -3.92
C SER A 119 22.43 3.61 -3.79
N GLY A 120 23.11 3.21 -4.86
CA GLY A 120 24.51 3.56 -5.08
C GLY A 120 24.51 4.95 -5.66
N SER A 121 24.63 5.95 -4.77
CA SER A 121 24.96 7.31 -5.17
C SER A 121 26.19 7.26 -6.06
N GLU A 122 26.04 7.79 -7.27
CA GLU A 122 27.14 8.38 -8.00
C GLU A 122 27.52 9.62 -7.19
N ASP A 123 28.64 9.59 -6.48
CA ASP A 123 29.48 10.75 -6.14
C ASP A 123 30.65 10.35 -5.21
N ASP A 124 31.83 10.89 -5.56
CA ASP A 124 33.09 11.06 -4.82
C ASP A 124 34.28 10.08 -5.07
N VAL A 125 35.29 10.68 -5.72
CA VAL A 125 36.74 10.40 -5.91
C VAL A 125 37.19 9.72 -7.20
#